data_AF-A0A2V8K562-F1
#
_entry.id   AF-A0A2V8K562-F1
#
_cell.length_a   1.000
_cell.length_b   1.000
_cell.length_c   1.000
_cell.angle_alpha   90.00
_cell.angle_beta   90.00
_cell.angle_gamma   90.00
#
_symmetry.space_group_name_H-M   'P 1'
#
loop_
_entity.id
_entity.type
_entity.pdbx_description
1 polymer ?
#
loop_
_entity_poly.entity_id
_entity_poly.type
_entity_poly.pdbx_seq_one_letter_code
_entity_poly.pdbx_strand_id
1 'polypeptide(L)'
;MKLRNTTVLESVFTIMGNFVRGNAPPTKLWSGIEVAPFKDNADAAICISADFELSWGWRARGQEISEFKGKNSRRNIPFILTLLDDYSIPITWATVGHLFLESCTRSSSGLAHANMPRPLSDGTWTGDWYSDDPCSNVQKDPLWYGPDLIQQIMECRTSHEVGTHSFSHIDFTGRYSSSEVVRRELESCIASMQPFGLSPKSLIFPRNRSEYSYLPLLASAGIVAVRHRDRDVGIRLSHPQRTSTGVYKIYESMNLRTARHYDYVQKAKLFIRKAMERHAVYSLWFHPCESIDLFETQFRGILDYIDSERKTGRLWVATMAELAGYCEAREQLQLRRERNGNTLTLSFRSSLDRSRYGTPELSLLIPAPGEPESVWLELTNGERKPVDVRLPSGNGLRKLIVNLPTNAKTLQLTF
;
A
#
# COMPACT_ATOMS: atom_id res chain seq x y z
N MET A 1 -10.66 32.82 5.64
CA MET A 1 -9.49 32.52 6.50
C MET A 1 -9.40 31.01 6.71
N LYS A 2 -8.27 30.37 6.36
CA LYS A 2 -8.08 28.93 6.64
C LYS A 2 -7.53 28.76 8.06
N LEU A 3 -8.11 27.86 8.85
CA LEU A 3 -7.55 27.47 10.14
C LEU A 3 -6.17 26.86 9.95
N ARG A 4 -5.16 27.49 10.56
CA ARG A 4 -3.74 27.06 10.52
C ARG A 4 -3.20 26.63 11.89
N ASN A 5 -3.85 27.05 12.98
CA ASN A 5 -3.42 26.71 14.33
C ASN A 5 -3.62 25.20 14.58
N THR A 6 -2.53 24.48 14.78
CA THR A 6 -2.52 23.01 14.91
C THR A 6 -3.29 22.53 16.13
N THR A 7 -3.23 23.25 17.26
CA THR A 7 -3.97 22.91 18.48
C THR A 7 -5.48 23.02 18.24
N VAL A 8 -5.93 24.10 17.59
CA VAL A 8 -7.34 24.27 17.24
C VAL A 8 -7.80 23.19 16.26
N LEU A 9 -6.97 22.85 15.26
CA LEU A 9 -7.28 21.75 14.32
C LEU A 9 -7.38 20.40 15.03
N GLU A 10 -6.51 20.14 15.99
CA GLU A 10 -6.52 18.91 16.78
C GLU A 10 -7.79 18.80 17.63
N SER A 11 -8.19 19.86 18.31
CA SER A 11 -9.45 19.88 19.07
C SER A 11 -10.65 19.64 18.16
N VAL A 12 -10.73 20.33 17.01
CA VAL A 12 -11.83 20.17 16.04
C VAL A 12 -11.89 18.73 15.52
N PHE A 13 -10.77 18.17 15.07
CA PHE A 13 -10.75 16.82 14.51
C PHE A 13 -10.96 15.74 15.55
N THR A 14 -10.57 15.97 16.80
CA THR A 14 -10.91 15.07 17.91
C THR A 14 -12.41 15.02 18.15
N ILE A 15 -13.08 16.19 18.19
CA ILE A 15 -14.54 16.28 18.33
C ILE A 15 -15.26 15.60 17.14
N MET A 16 -14.71 15.72 15.94
CA MET A 16 -15.24 15.05 14.74
C MET A 16 -15.00 13.54 14.70
N GLY A 17 -14.30 12.95 15.68
CA GLY A 17 -13.98 11.52 15.68
C GLY A 17 -12.92 11.12 14.65
N ASN A 18 -12.10 12.05 14.15
CA ASN A 18 -11.11 11.77 13.10
C ASN A 18 -9.85 11.02 13.58
N PHE A 19 -9.78 10.63 14.85
CA PHE A 19 -8.64 9.94 15.46
C PHE A 19 -9.07 8.70 16.22
N VAL A 20 -10.05 7.94 15.71
CA VAL A 20 -10.41 6.70 16.38
C VAL A 20 -9.20 5.78 16.45
N ARG A 21 -8.94 5.26 17.64
CA ARG A 21 -7.82 4.36 17.90
C ARG A 21 -8.09 3.04 17.17
N GLY A 22 -7.17 2.66 16.29
CA GLY A 22 -7.18 1.34 15.67
C GLY A 22 -6.37 0.31 16.43
N ASN A 23 -6.04 -0.78 15.75
CA ASN A 23 -5.22 -1.85 16.30
C ASN A 23 -3.80 -1.33 16.55
N ALA A 24 -3.23 -1.75 17.68
CA ALA A 24 -1.80 -1.59 17.94
C ALA A 24 -1.04 -2.79 17.33
N PRO A 25 0.23 -2.63 16.96
CA PRO A 25 1.09 -3.76 16.62
C PRO A 25 1.16 -4.73 17.81
N PRO A 26 1.05 -6.05 17.61
CA PRO A 26 1.32 -7.00 18.68
C PRO A 26 2.79 -6.90 19.09
N THR A 27 3.04 -6.93 20.41
CA THR A 27 4.39 -7.05 20.94
C THR A 27 4.96 -8.42 20.58
N LYS A 28 6.12 -8.43 19.95
CA LYS A 28 6.81 -9.63 19.48
C LYS A 28 8.18 -9.69 20.17
N LEU A 29 8.24 -10.38 21.32
CA LEU A 29 9.38 -10.40 22.23
C LEU A 29 9.83 -11.84 22.51
N TRP A 30 11.10 -12.14 22.29
CA TRP A 30 11.71 -13.45 22.58
C TRP A 30 12.99 -13.26 23.36
N SER A 31 13.01 -13.73 24.61
CA SER A 31 14.20 -13.67 25.48
C SER A 31 14.83 -12.27 25.56
N GLY A 32 14.00 -11.23 25.57
CA GLY A 32 14.39 -9.81 25.62
C GLY A 32 14.63 -9.14 24.25
N ILE A 33 14.62 -9.90 23.15
CA ILE A 33 14.79 -9.38 21.78
C ILE A 33 13.42 -9.11 21.18
N GLU A 34 13.23 -7.87 20.73
CA GLU A 34 11.96 -7.43 20.17
C GLU A 34 12.04 -7.38 18.64
N VAL A 35 10.98 -7.80 17.95
CA VAL A 35 10.84 -7.53 16.51
C VAL A 35 9.99 -6.27 16.35
N ALA A 36 10.65 -5.21 15.89
CA ALA A 36 10.11 -3.86 15.83
C ALA A 36 8.78 -3.83 15.05
N PRO A 37 7.80 -3.01 15.48
CA PRO A 37 6.52 -2.85 14.79
C PRO A 37 6.63 -2.47 13.31
N PHE A 38 7.65 -1.68 12.97
CA PHE A 38 7.94 -1.20 11.62
C PHE A 38 9.44 -1.29 11.35
N LYS A 39 9.79 -1.32 10.05
CA LYS A 39 11.19 -1.32 9.62
C LYS A 39 11.93 -0.14 10.23
N ASP A 40 13.18 -0.37 10.59
CA ASP A 40 14.10 0.55 11.22
C ASP A 40 13.66 1.06 12.60
N ASN A 41 12.68 0.38 13.21
CA ASN A 41 12.03 0.84 14.44
C ASN A 41 11.37 2.21 14.29
N ALA A 42 10.86 2.52 13.09
CA ALA A 42 10.11 3.74 12.85
C ALA A 42 8.89 3.84 13.78
N ASP A 43 8.58 5.06 14.21
CA ASP A 43 7.41 5.37 15.05
C ASP A 43 6.11 5.06 14.31
N ALA A 44 6.06 5.26 13.00
CA ALA A 44 4.91 4.96 12.14
C ALA A 44 5.33 4.51 10.74
N ALA A 45 4.37 3.93 10.02
CA ALA A 45 4.50 3.69 8.59
C ALA A 45 3.60 4.60 7.77
N ILE A 46 4.08 4.96 6.57
CA ILE A 46 3.35 5.73 5.57
C ILE A 46 3.05 4.82 4.39
N CYS A 47 1.78 4.79 3.99
CA CYS A 47 1.31 4.10 2.80
C CYS A 47 0.59 5.11 1.91
N ILE A 48 0.97 5.22 0.64
CA ILE A 48 0.27 6.07 -0.32
C ILE A 48 -0.28 5.19 -1.45
N SER A 49 -1.51 5.44 -1.87
CA SER A 49 -2.13 4.75 -3.01
C SER A 49 -2.76 5.72 -4.01
N ALA A 50 -2.66 5.39 -5.29
CA ALA A 50 -3.28 6.13 -6.38
C ALA A 50 -4.30 5.22 -7.09
N ASP A 51 -5.55 5.66 -7.20
CA ASP A 51 -6.60 4.94 -7.91
C ASP A 51 -6.46 5.26 -9.41
N PHE A 52 -5.78 4.36 -10.15
CA PHE A 52 -5.46 4.51 -11.57
C PHE A 52 -6.56 3.89 -12.45
N GLU A 53 -7.51 4.75 -12.82
CA GLU A 53 -8.77 4.34 -13.42
C GLU A 53 -9.00 4.87 -14.84
N LEU A 54 -8.39 6.01 -15.20
CA LEU A 54 -8.75 6.79 -16.40
C LEU A 54 -10.27 6.93 -16.57
N SER A 55 -10.84 6.66 -17.74
CA SER A 55 -12.29 6.77 -17.98
C SER A 55 -13.14 5.75 -17.20
N TRP A 56 -12.58 4.60 -16.82
CA TRP A 56 -13.34 3.55 -16.12
C TRP A 56 -13.97 4.04 -14.81
N GLY A 57 -13.22 4.80 -14.01
CA GLY A 57 -13.67 5.28 -12.70
C GLY A 57 -14.82 6.28 -12.76
N TRP A 58 -15.06 6.88 -13.93
CA TRP A 58 -15.94 8.04 -14.09
C TRP A 58 -17.04 7.85 -15.13
N ARG A 59 -17.06 6.74 -15.86
CA ARG A 59 -18.04 6.45 -16.93
C ARG A 59 -19.51 6.56 -16.50
N ALA A 60 -19.83 6.15 -15.27
CA ALA A 60 -21.18 6.24 -14.71
C ALA A 60 -21.66 7.69 -14.49
N ARG A 61 -20.77 8.68 -14.62
CA ARG A 61 -21.11 10.11 -14.52
C ARG A 61 -21.33 10.77 -15.87
N GLY A 62 -21.33 10.01 -16.96
CA GLY A 62 -21.49 10.49 -18.33
C GLY A 62 -20.16 10.75 -19.04
N GLN A 63 -20.23 10.73 -20.37
CA GLN A 63 -19.06 10.78 -21.26
C GLN A 63 -18.17 12.01 -21.02
N GLU A 64 -18.75 13.21 -20.90
CA GLU A 64 -18.00 14.45 -20.72
C GLU A 64 -17.12 14.42 -19.45
N ILE A 65 -17.71 14.00 -18.32
CA ILE A 65 -16.98 13.90 -17.04
C ILE A 65 -15.91 12.81 -17.13
N SER A 66 -16.24 11.67 -17.75
CA SER A 66 -15.31 10.56 -17.94
C SER A 66 -14.09 10.96 -18.76
N GLU A 67 -14.30 11.62 -19.89
CA GLU A 67 -13.21 12.10 -20.74
C GLU A 67 -12.36 13.17 -20.05
N PHE A 68 -13.00 14.13 -19.38
CA PHE A 68 -12.27 15.18 -18.65
C PHE A 68 -11.35 14.57 -17.58
N LYS A 69 -11.88 13.62 -16.80
CA LYS A 69 -11.13 12.93 -15.74
C LYS A 69 -10.03 12.04 -16.31
N GLY A 70 -10.30 11.31 -17.38
CA GLY A 70 -9.31 10.51 -18.11
C GLY A 70 -8.16 11.37 -18.63
N LYS A 71 -8.46 12.48 -19.33
CA LYS A 71 -7.47 13.42 -19.87
C LYS A 71 -6.59 14.02 -18.76
N ASN A 72 -7.18 14.46 -17.66
CA ASN A 72 -6.42 14.96 -16.51
C ASN A 72 -5.52 13.89 -15.91
N SER A 73 -6.03 12.66 -15.73
CA SER A 73 -5.24 11.56 -15.19
C SER A 73 -4.01 11.29 -16.05
N ARG A 74 -4.17 11.14 -17.38
CA ARG A 74 -3.04 10.91 -18.30
C ARG A 74 -2.03 12.05 -18.27
N ARG A 75 -2.49 13.31 -18.20
CA ARG A 75 -1.60 14.48 -18.09
C ARG A 75 -0.81 14.49 -16.78
N ASN A 76 -1.46 14.14 -15.67
CA ASN A 76 -0.89 14.33 -14.35
C ASN A 76 0.02 13.18 -13.91
N ILE A 77 -0.18 11.95 -14.39
CA ILE A 77 0.61 10.78 -13.98
C ILE A 77 2.13 11.01 -14.16
N PRO A 78 2.64 11.47 -15.32
CA PRO A 78 4.07 11.73 -15.48
C PRO A 78 4.64 12.75 -14.48
N PHE A 79 3.86 13.78 -14.16
CA PHE A 79 4.23 14.78 -13.15
C PHE A 79 4.28 14.17 -11.74
N ILE A 80 3.27 13.37 -11.38
CA ILE A 80 3.20 12.68 -10.09
C ILE A 80 4.38 11.72 -9.94
N LEU A 81 4.72 10.98 -10.99
CA LEU A 81 5.89 10.08 -11.00
C LEU A 81 7.20 10.83 -10.78
N THR A 82 7.40 11.95 -11.49
CA THR A 82 8.58 12.82 -11.29
C THR A 82 8.66 13.29 -9.83
N LEU A 83 7.54 13.74 -9.28
CA LEU A 83 7.48 14.19 -7.89
C LEU A 83 7.83 13.06 -6.92
N LEU A 84 7.26 11.87 -7.09
CA LEU A 84 7.56 10.72 -6.23
C LEU A 84 9.02 10.28 -6.33
N ASP A 85 9.61 10.36 -7.52
CA ASP A 85 11.04 10.11 -7.76
C ASP A 85 11.93 11.12 -7.05
N ASP A 86 11.59 12.41 -7.06
CA ASP A 86 12.34 13.45 -6.35
C ASP A 86 12.44 13.18 -4.85
N TYR A 87 11.37 12.62 -4.26
CA TYR A 87 11.36 12.23 -2.84
C TYR A 87 11.75 10.77 -2.62
N SER A 88 12.03 9.95 -3.64
CA SER A 88 12.21 8.50 -3.49
C SER A 88 11.09 7.84 -2.65
N ILE A 89 9.83 8.22 -2.88
CA ILE A 89 8.66 7.72 -2.12
C ILE A 89 7.89 6.70 -2.97
N PRO A 90 7.93 5.40 -2.63
CA PRO A 90 7.16 4.40 -3.36
C PRO A 90 5.68 4.48 -2.97
N ILE A 91 4.80 4.22 -3.93
CA ILE A 91 3.34 4.17 -3.73
C ILE A 91 2.75 2.94 -4.40
N THR A 92 1.50 2.62 -4.05
CA THR A 92 0.71 1.57 -4.71
C THR A 92 -0.24 2.19 -5.74
N TRP A 93 -0.03 1.88 -7.02
CA TRP A 93 -0.93 2.22 -8.12
C TRP A 93 -2.01 1.15 -8.25
N ALA A 94 -3.21 1.41 -7.74
CA ALA A 94 -4.34 0.52 -7.91
C ALA A 94 -4.89 0.68 -9.33
N THR A 95 -4.50 -0.25 -10.20
CA THR A 95 -4.71 -0.13 -11.65
C THR A 95 -5.91 -0.96 -12.07
N VAL A 96 -6.83 -0.34 -12.81
CA VAL A 96 -7.91 -1.07 -13.48
C VAL A 96 -7.30 -2.00 -14.54
N GLY A 97 -7.58 -3.30 -14.44
CA GLY A 97 -6.93 -4.35 -15.24
C GLY A 97 -7.12 -4.20 -16.75
N HIS A 98 -8.24 -3.61 -17.19
CA HIS A 98 -8.46 -3.28 -18.60
C HIS A 98 -7.40 -2.32 -19.15
N LEU A 99 -6.81 -1.46 -18.32
CA LEU A 99 -5.81 -0.49 -18.76
C LEU A 99 -4.51 -1.14 -19.25
N PHE A 100 -4.25 -2.41 -18.89
CA PHE A 100 -3.09 -3.15 -19.39
C PHE A 100 -3.25 -3.59 -20.85
N LEU A 101 -4.47 -3.60 -21.39
CA LEU A 101 -4.70 -4.01 -22.76
C LEU A 101 -4.18 -2.94 -23.74
N GLU A 102 -3.52 -3.38 -24.82
CA GLU A 102 -3.20 -2.50 -25.95
C GLU A 102 -4.42 -2.24 -26.82
N SER A 103 -5.30 -3.24 -26.91
CA SER A 103 -6.54 -3.22 -27.69
C SER A 103 -7.51 -4.28 -27.21
N CYS A 104 -8.78 -4.12 -27.54
CA CYS A 104 -9.80 -5.16 -27.45
C CYS A 104 -10.84 -4.97 -28.55
N THR A 105 -11.64 -5.99 -28.85
CA THR A 105 -12.66 -5.93 -29.91
C THR A 105 -13.98 -6.50 -29.44
N ARG A 106 -15.08 -6.03 -30.04
CA ARG A 106 -16.39 -6.65 -29.84
C ARG A 106 -16.42 -8.04 -30.47
N SER A 107 -17.10 -8.96 -29.81
CA SER A 107 -17.40 -10.29 -30.36
C SER A 107 -18.38 -10.21 -31.54
N SER A 108 -18.59 -11.34 -32.23
CA SER A 108 -19.57 -11.44 -33.33
C SER A 108 -21.01 -11.10 -32.92
N SER A 109 -21.34 -11.19 -31.63
CA SER A 109 -22.64 -10.76 -31.07
C SER A 109 -22.69 -9.28 -30.70
N GLY A 110 -21.64 -8.51 -30.99
CA GLY A 110 -21.53 -7.09 -30.66
C GLY A 110 -21.16 -6.80 -29.19
N LEU A 111 -20.99 -7.83 -28.36
CA LEU A 111 -20.63 -7.66 -26.96
C LEU A 111 -19.12 -7.45 -26.79
N ALA A 112 -18.76 -6.42 -26.04
CA ALA A 112 -17.43 -6.23 -25.47
C ALA A 112 -17.19 -7.31 -24.40
N HIS A 113 -15.98 -7.88 -24.36
CA HIS A 113 -15.56 -8.90 -23.40
C HIS A 113 -16.61 -10.00 -23.17
N ALA A 114 -17.09 -10.62 -24.24
CA ALA A 114 -18.25 -11.51 -24.22
C ALA A 114 -18.19 -12.63 -23.15
N ASN A 115 -16.97 -13.10 -22.84
CA ASN A 115 -16.67 -14.16 -21.88
C ASN A 115 -16.65 -13.69 -20.41
N MET A 116 -16.78 -12.39 -20.13
CA MET A 116 -16.82 -11.85 -18.76
C MET A 116 -18.24 -11.96 -18.19
N PRO A 117 -18.48 -12.56 -17.03
CA PRO A 117 -19.77 -12.42 -16.34
C PRO A 117 -20.00 -10.93 -15.98
N ARG A 118 -21.27 -10.53 -15.87
CA ARG A 118 -21.64 -9.12 -15.65
C ARG A 118 -22.03 -8.91 -14.19
N PRO A 119 -21.61 -7.80 -13.55
CA PRO A 119 -22.20 -7.42 -12.28
C PRO A 119 -23.69 -7.09 -12.48
N LEU A 120 -24.49 -7.33 -11.45
CA LEU A 120 -25.90 -6.95 -11.41
C LEU A 120 -26.02 -5.43 -11.25
N SER A 121 -27.00 -4.84 -11.94
CA SER A 121 -27.23 -3.39 -11.91
C SER A 121 -27.44 -2.85 -10.49
N ASP A 122 -26.72 -1.80 -10.14
CA ASP A 122 -26.97 -0.97 -8.95
C ASP A 122 -27.77 0.30 -9.26
N GLY A 123 -28.26 0.43 -10.51
CA GLY A 123 -28.96 1.61 -11.00
C GLY A 123 -28.05 2.77 -11.45
N THR A 124 -26.72 2.61 -11.39
CA THR A 124 -25.77 3.67 -11.79
C THR A 124 -25.36 3.63 -13.27
N TRP A 125 -25.84 2.65 -14.04
CA TRP A 125 -25.60 2.55 -15.48
C TRP A 125 -26.81 1.95 -16.20
N THR A 126 -26.83 2.07 -17.52
CA THR A 126 -27.86 1.48 -18.39
C THR A 126 -27.22 0.52 -19.40
N GLY A 127 -27.93 -0.56 -19.74
CA GLY A 127 -27.45 -1.56 -20.68
C GLY A 127 -26.36 -2.50 -20.12
N ASP A 128 -25.55 -3.06 -21.01
CA ASP A 128 -24.45 -3.96 -20.66
C ASP A 128 -23.34 -3.22 -19.88
N TRP A 129 -22.67 -3.93 -18.97
CA TRP A 129 -21.61 -3.35 -18.14
C TRP A 129 -20.44 -2.76 -18.95
N TYR A 130 -20.11 -3.38 -20.08
CA TYR A 130 -19.02 -2.99 -20.97
C TYR A 130 -19.50 -2.14 -22.16
N SER A 131 -20.70 -1.57 -22.10
CA SER A 131 -21.25 -0.75 -23.19
C SER A 131 -20.39 0.47 -23.52
N ASP A 132 -19.81 1.11 -22.49
CA ASP A 132 -18.96 2.30 -22.62
C ASP A 132 -17.54 1.98 -23.15
N ASP A 133 -17.11 0.72 -23.14
CA ASP A 133 -15.81 0.31 -23.70
C ASP A 133 -15.83 0.51 -25.23
N PRO A 134 -14.93 1.35 -25.78
CA PRO A 134 -14.89 1.60 -27.22
C PRO A 134 -14.50 0.36 -28.03
N CYS A 135 -13.88 -0.65 -27.40
CA CYS A 135 -13.38 -1.85 -28.08
C CYS A 135 -12.50 -1.50 -29.29
N SER A 136 -11.46 -0.71 -29.00
CA SER A 136 -10.50 -0.19 -29.96
C SER A 136 -9.07 -0.44 -29.47
N ASN A 137 -8.23 0.60 -29.36
CA ASN A 137 -6.84 0.51 -28.93
C ASN A 137 -6.34 1.80 -28.28
N VAL A 138 -5.17 1.71 -27.64
CA VAL A 138 -4.54 2.83 -26.93
C VAL A 138 -4.27 4.05 -27.82
N GLN A 139 -4.04 3.89 -29.12
CA GLN A 139 -3.80 5.01 -30.02
C GLN A 139 -5.09 5.79 -30.35
N LYS A 140 -6.22 5.08 -30.50
CA LYS A 140 -7.51 5.69 -30.86
C LYS A 140 -8.26 6.21 -29.64
N ASP A 141 -8.32 5.43 -28.57
CA ASP A 141 -9.08 5.73 -27.36
C ASP A 141 -8.20 5.63 -26.09
N PRO A 142 -7.14 6.45 -25.97
CA PRO A 142 -6.15 6.37 -24.88
C PRO A 142 -6.75 6.58 -23.48
N LEU A 143 -8.01 7.00 -23.36
CA LEU A 143 -8.65 7.18 -22.05
C LEU A 143 -9.18 5.85 -21.46
N TRP A 144 -9.25 4.79 -22.27
CA TRP A 144 -9.73 3.45 -21.88
C TRP A 144 -8.62 2.41 -21.78
N TYR A 145 -7.41 2.74 -22.24
CA TYR A 145 -6.21 1.91 -22.24
C TYR A 145 -5.03 2.73 -21.70
N GLY A 146 -4.14 2.12 -20.92
CA GLY A 146 -2.97 2.79 -20.35
C GLY A 146 -1.68 1.97 -20.29
N PRO A 147 -1.38 1.05 -21.25
CA PRO A 147 -0.17 0.23 -21.18
C PRO A 147 1.10 1.09 -21.17
N ASP A 148 1.10 2.22 -21.87
CA ASP A 148 2.21 3.18 -21.93
C ASP A 148 2.45 3.90 -20.59
N LEU A 149 1.39 4.24 -19.86
CA LEU A 149 1.50 4.83 -18.51
C LEU A 149 1.93 3.79 -17.47
N ILE A 150 1.48 2.53 -17.62
CA ILE A 150 1.91 1.41 -16.77
C ILE A 150 3.41 1.17 -16.95
N GLN A 151 3.89 1.20 -18.20
CA GLN A 151 5.32 1.11 -18.49
C GLN A 151 6.11 2.25 -17.84
N GLN A 152 5.63 3.50 -17.92
CA GLN A 152 6.27 4.63 -17.21
C GLN A 152 6.33 4.42 -15.69
N ILE A 153 5.25 3.89 -15.07
CA ILE A 153 5.24 3.57 -13.63
C ILE A 153 6.32 2.52 -13.30
N MET A 154 6.52 1.53 -14.16
CA MET A 154 7.52 0.46 -13.95
C MET A 154 8.96 0.92 -14.18
N GLU A 155 9.16 1.91 -15.06
CA GLU A 155 10.48 2.44 -15.43
C GLU A 155 10.98 3.54 -14.48
N CYS A 156 10.16 3.99 -13.53
CA CYS A 156 10.56 4.96 -12.50
C CYS A 156 11.75 4.49 -11.67
N ARG A 157 12.57 5.46 -11.24
CA ARG A 157 13.71 5.19 -10.35
C ARG A 157 13.25 4.62 -9.01
N THR A 158 12.15 5.14 -8.50
CA THR A 158 11.48 4.68 -7.31
C THR A 158 10.58 3.51 -7.67
N SER A 159 10.89 2.34 -7.13
CA SER A 159 10.08 1.14 -7.36
C SER A 159 8.69 1.30 -6.77
N HIS A 160 7.69 1.45 -7.64
CA HIS A 160 6.29 1.49 -7.25
C HIS A 160 5.66 0.09 -7.24
N GLU A 161 4.62 -0.08 -6.43
CA GLU A 161 3.76 -1.27 -6.54
C GLU A 161 2.67 -1.00 -7.59
N VAL A 162 2.46 -1.94 -8.51
CA VAL A 162 1.29 -1.97 -9.39
C VAL A 162 0.29 -2.98 -8.81
N GLY A 163 -0.72 -2.47 -8.09
CA GLY A 163 -1.82 -3.23 -7.51
C GLY A 163 -3.03 -3.31 -8.45
N THR A 164 -4.04 -4.09 -8.08
CA THR A 164 -5.29 -4.21 -8.87
C THR A 164 -6.41 -3.33 -8.31
N HIS A 165 -7.19 -2.78 -9.23
CA HIS A 165 -8.47 -2.13 -8.97
C HIS A 165 -9.62 -2.87 -9.67
N SER A 166 -9.56 -4.22 -9.66
CA SER A 166 -10.32 -5.16 -10.51
C SER A 166 -10.02 -4.99 -12.00
N PHE A 167 -10.60 -5.84 -12.86
CA PHE A 167 -10.39 -5.73 -14.30
C PHE A 167 -11.21 -4.58 -14.90
N SER A 168 -12.46 -4.41 -14.48
CA SER A 168 -13.42 -3.48 -15.11
C SER A 168 -14.10 -2.51 -14.15
N HIS A 169 -13.52 -2.26 -12.97
CA HIS A 169 -14.01 -1.32 -11.95
C HIS A 169 -15.35 -1.73 -11.30
N ILE A 170 -15.50 -3.01 -10.96
CA ILE A 170 -16.74 -3.54 -10.39
C ILE A 170 -16.94 -3.18 -8.90
N ASP A 171 -18.19 -3.20 -8.45
CA ASP A 171 -18.54 -3.10 -7.03
C ASP A 171 -18.39 -4.47 -6.34
N PHE A 172 -17.59 -4.56 -5.27
CA PHE A 172 -17.39 -5.79 -4.50
C PHE A 172 -18.44 -5.95 -3.38
N THR A 173 -19.68 -5.53 -3.60
CA THR A 173 -20.81 -5.87 -2.73
C THR A 173 -21.48 -7.14 -3.27
N GLY A 174 -21.74 -8.12 -2.40
CA GLY A 174 -22.36 -9.42 -2.69
C GLY A 174 -23.67 -9.36 -3.47
N ARG A 175 -24.45 -8.31 -3.24
CA ARG A 175 -25.70 -8.08 -3.97
C ARG A 175 -25.51 -7.68 -5.43
N TYR A 176 -24.32 -7.22 -5.81
CA TYR A 176 -24.00 -6.72 -7.15
C TYR A 176 -23.00 -7.58 -7.89
N SER A 177 -22.09 -8.26 -7.19
CA SER A 177 -21.10 -9.12 -7.81
C SER A 177 -21.18 -10.51 -7.21
N SER A 178 -21.40 -11.54 -8.03
CA SER A 178 -21.30 -12.91 -7.53
C SER A 178 -19.82 -13.29 -7.32
N SER A 179 -19.56 -14.37 -6.59
CA SER A 179 -18.21 -14.96 -6.50
C SER A 179 -17.63 -15.32 -7.87
N GLU A 180 -18.48 -15.60 -8.87
CA GLU A 180 -18.05 -15.83 -10.25
C GLU A 180 -17.58 -14.55 -10.93
N VAL A 181 -18.33 -13.45 -10.77
CA VAL A 181 -17.90 -12.13 -11.27
C VAL A 181 -16.57 -11.74 -10.65
N VAL A 182 -16.46 -11.78 -9.33
CA VAL A 182 -15.21 -11.44 -8.63
C VAL A 182 -14.04 -12.31 -9.07
N ARG A 183 -14.25 -13.63 -9.20
CA ARG A 183 -13.19 -14.54 -9.66
C ARG A 183 -12.71 -14.16 -11.06
N ARG A 184 -13.63 -13.97 -12.01
CA ARG A 184 -13.26 -13.67 -13.39
C ARG A 184 -12.62 -12.29 -13.54
N GLU A 185 -13.02 -11.32 -12.71
CA GLU A 185 -12.37 -10.01 -12.62
C GLU A 185 -10.90 -10.13 -12.16
N LEU A 186 -10.62 -10.98 -11.16
CA LEU A 186 -9.25 -11.24 -10.71
C LEU A 186 -8.43 -11.99 -11.77
N GLU A 187 -8.99 -13.06 -12.35
CA GLU A 187 -8.34 -13.85 -13.40
C GLU A 187 -7.97 -12.98 -14.61
N SER A 188 -8.90 -12.13 -15.06
CA SER A 188 -8.68 -11.28 -16.24
C SER A 188 -7.69 -10.16 -15.95
N CYS A 189 -7.72 -9.59 -14.74
CA CYS A 189 -6.70 -8.64 -14.32
C CYS A 189 -5.31 -9.29 -14.27
N ILE A 190 -5.17 -10.47 -13.67
CA ILE A 190 -3.90 -11.21 -13.62
C ILE A 190 -3.39 -11.51 -15.03
N ALA A 191 -4.27 -12.03 -15.90
CA ALA A 191 -3.91 -12.32 -17.28
C ALA A 191 -3.43 -11.08 -18.04
N SER A 192 -4.05 -9.91 -17.80
CA SER A 192 -3.66 -8.65 -18.44
C SER A 192 -2.35 -8.09 -17.86
N MET A 193 -2.00 -8.41 -16.61
CA MET A 193 -0.74 -8.00 -15.97
C MET A 193 0.46 -8.88 -16.37
N GLN A 194 0.23 -10.13 -16.78
CA GLN A 194 1.30 -11.09 -17.11
C GLN A 194 2.26 -10.63 -18.21
N PRO A 195 1.83 -10.01 -19.32
CA PRO A 195 2.74 -9.48 -20.35
C PRO A 195 3.75 -8.45 -19.82
N PHE A 196 3.43 -7.78 -18.72
CA PHE A 196 4.30 -6.82 -18.04
C PHE A 196 5.20 -7.47 -16.97
N GLY A 197 5.16 -8.81 -16.83
CA GLY A 197 5.87 -9.52 -15.76
C GLY A 197 5.31 -9.26 -14.36
N LEU A 198 4.06 -8.79 -14.27
CA LEU A 198 3.43 -8.39 -13.03
C LEU A 198 2.40 -9.41 -12.54
N SER A 199 2.19 -9.41 -11.22
CA SER A 199 1.10 -10.12 -10.54
C SER A 199 0.65 -9.27 -9.36
N PRO A 200 -0.66 -9.01 -9.18
CA PRO A 200 -1.13 -8.09 -8.17
C PRO A 200 -0.95 -8.67 -6.76
N LYS A 201 -0.38 -7.87 -5.87
CA LYS A 201 -0.22 -8.20 -4.44
C LYS A 201 -1.21 -7.44 -3.55
N SER A 202 -1.67 -6.29 -3.99
CA SER A 202 -2.72 -5.52 -3.32
C SER A 202 -3.95 -5.36 -4.19
N LEU A 203 -5.11 -5.27 -3.53
CA LEU A 203 -6.37 -4.87 -4.15
C LEU A 203 -6.94 -3.67 -3.41
N ILE A 204 -7.27 -2.64 -4.18
CA ILE A 204 -8.09 -1.54 -3.69
C ILE A 204 -9.47 -1.72 -4.28
N PHE A 205 -10.50 -1.72 -3.43
CA PHE A 205 -11.87 -1.95 -3.89
C PHE A 205 -12.39 -0.74 -4.66
N PRO A 206 -12.87 -0.90 -5.91
CA PRO A 206 -13.52 0.18 -6.64
C PRO A 206 -14.65 0.80 -5.83
N ARG A 207 -14.79 2.12 -5.98
CA ARG A 207 -15.80 2.93 -5.27
C ARG A 207 -15.68 2.86 -3.73
N ASN A 208 -14.56 2.32 -3.20
CA ASN A 208 -14.37 1.98 -1.78
C ASN A 208 -15.53 1.12 -1.22
N ARG A 209 -16.09 0.21 -2.03
CA ARG A 209 -17.15 -0.74 -1.65
C ARG A 209 -16.58 -2.14 -1.59
N SER A 210 -16.48 -2.68 -0.38
CA SER A 210 -15.81 -3.95 -0.09
C SER A 210 -16.73 -4.90 0.67
N GLU A 211 -16.76 -6.15 0.27
CA GLU A 211 -17.30 -7.25 1.07
C GLU A 211 -16.20 -8.27 1.37
N TYR A 212 -16.04 -8.58 2.65
CA TYR A 212 -14.96 -9.46 3.11
C TYR A 212 -15.25 -10.95 2.94
N SER A 213 -16.44 -11.32 2.45
CA SER A 213 -16.77 -12.69 2.04
C SER A 213 -15.88 -13.18 0.89
N TYR A 214 -15.33 -12.26 0.07
CA TYR A 214 -14.39 -12.61 -1.01
C TYR A 214 -12.94 -12.79 -0.59
N LEU A 215 -12.58 -12.56 0.68
CA LEU A 215 -11.19 -12.67 1.14
C LEU A 215 -10.52 -14.02 0.76
N PRO A 216 -11.20 -15.18 0.77
CA PRO A 216 -10.60 -16.42 0.26
C PRO A 216 -10.26 -16.36 -1.24
N LEU A 217 -11.12 -15.77 -2.07
CA LEU A 217 -10.85 -15.59 -3.50
C LEU A 217 -9.66 -14.65 -3.72
N LEU A 218 -9.60 -13.54 -2.97
CA LEU A 218 -8.49 -12.59 -3.04
C LEU A 218 -7.17 -13.28 -2.67
N ALA A 219 -7.16 -14.04 -1.57
CA ALA A 219 -5.99 -14.77 -1.12
C ALA A 219 -5.49 -15.78 -2.15
N SER A 220 -6.41 -16.57 -2.74
CA SER A 220 -6.08 -17.54 -3.80
C SER A 220 -5.56 -16.88 -5.08
N ALA A 221 -5.98 -15.64 -5.36
CA ALA A 221 -5.48 -14.84 -6.47
C ALA A 221 -4.11 -14.18 -6.20
N GLY A 222 -3.50 -14.44 -5.03
CA GLY A 222 -2.19 -13.89 -4.67
C GLY A 222 -2.23 -12.54 -3.94
N ILE A 223 -3.42 -11.99 -3.70
CA ILE A 223 -3.58 -10.75 -2.93
C ILE A 223 -3.20 -10.99 -1.47
N VAL A 224 -2.38 -10.10 -0.93
CA VAL A 224 -1.91 -10.08 0.46
C VAL A 224 -2.35 -8.83 1.21
N ALA A 225 -2.78 -7.78 0.51
CA ALA A 225 -3.20 -6.52 1.12
C ALA A 225 -4.46 -5.94 0.48
N VAL A 226 -5.32 -5.30 1.28
CA VAL A 226 -6.45 -4.51 0.81
C VAL A 226 -6.55 -3.16 1.52
N ARG A 227 -6.97 -2.12 0.80
CA ARG A 227 -7.32 -0.83 1.42
C ARG A 227 -8.70 -0.94 2.05
N HIS A 228 -8.78 -0.75 3.35
CA HIS A 228 -10.02 -0.83 4.11
C HIS A 228 -10.50 0.56 4.51
N ARG A 229 -11.76 0.84 4.17
CA ARG A 229 -12.51 1.95 4.74
C ARG A 229 -13.46 1.45 5.82
N ASP A 230 -13.30 1.99 7.03
CA ASP A 230 -14.25 1.77 8.13
C ASP A 230 -15.36 2.84 8.04
N ARG A 231 -16.52 2.45 7.53
CA ARG A 231 -17.62 3.39 7.25
C ARG A 231 -18.36 3.82 8.52
N ASP A 232 -18.35 2.98 9.55
CA ASP A 232 -19.18 3.16 10.73
C ASP A 232 -18.44 3.95 11.83
N VAL A 233 -17.11 3.93 11.80
CA VAL A 233 -16.26 4.45 12.89
C VAL A 233 -15.47 5.70 12.47
N GLY A 234 -15.56 6.14 11.22
CA GLY A 234 -14.82 7.28 10.71
C GLY A 234 -13.35 6.95 10.48
N ILE A 235 -12.46 7.95 10.64
CA ILE A 235 -11.04 7.75 10.32
C ILE A 235 -10.33 7.03 11.47
N ARG A 236 -9.80 5.84 11.15
CA ARG A 236 -9.05 5.00 12.07
C ARG A 236 -7.57 4.95 11.69
N LEU A 237 -6.72 5.42 12.60
CA LEU A 237 -5.26 5.18 12.51
C LEU A 237 -4.97 3.84 13.18
N SER A 238 -4.57 2.85 12.38
CA SER A 238 -4.39 1.46 12.80
C SER A 238 -3.10 0.88 12.26
N HIS A 239 -2.50 -0.03 13.00
CA HIS A 239 -1.59 -1.03 12.44
C HIS A 239 -2.36 -1.95 11.46
N PRO A 240 -1.73 -2.49 10.40
CA PRO A 240 -2.37 -3.44 9.50
C PRO A 240 -2.99 -4.62 10.25
N GLN A 241 -4.20 -5.01 9.86
CA GLN A 241 -4.93 -6.10 10.48
C GLN A 241 -4.88 -7.35 9.60
N ARG A 242 -4.27 -8.43 10.11
CA ARG A 242 -4.30 -9.74 9.47
C ARG A 242 -5.70 -10.35 9.54
N THR A 243 -6.22 -10.84 8.43
CA THR A 243 -7.47 -11.62 8.38
C THR A 243 -7.20 -13.12 8.51
N SER A 244 -8.26 -13.93 8.64
CA SER A 244 -8.15 -15.40 8.70
C SER A 244 -7.54 -16.02 7.43
N THR A 245 -7.59 -15.32 6.28
CA THR A 245 -7.02 -15.78 5.00
C THR A 245 -5.59 -15.30 4.77
N GLY A 246 -5.00 -14.55 5.73
CA GLY A 246 -3.69 -13.93 5.60
C GLY A 246 -3.69 -12.60 4.83
N VAL A 247 -4.83 -12.17 4.27
CA VAL A 247 -4.93 -10.83 3.66
C VAL A 247 -4.92 -9.76 4.76
N TYR A 248 -4.08 -8.74 4.61
CA TYR A 248 -3.99 -7.62 5.52
C TYR A 248 -4.93 -6.49 5.11
N LYS A 249 -5.71 -5.98 6.07
CA LYS A 249 -6.47 -4.74 5.93
C LYS A 249 -5.58 -3.56 6.33
N ILE A 250 -5.36 -2.64 5.40
CA ILE A 250 -4.69 -1.36 5.63
C ILE A 250 -5.77 -0.28 5.70
N TYR A 251 -5.94 0.32 6.86
CA TYR A 251 -7.02 1.30 7.10
C TYR A 251 -6.70 2.62 6.42
N GLU A 252 -7.59 3.11 5.56
CA GLU A 252 -7.44 4.44 4.98
C GLU A 252 -7.45 5.50 6.07
N SER A 253 -6.59 6.51 5.93
CA SER A 253 -6.48 7.61 6.88
C SER A 253 -6.93 8.92 6.27
N MET A 254 -6.68 9.13 4.98
CA MET A 254 -6.95 10.42 4.36
C MET A 254 -7.06 10.27 2.84
N ASN A 255 -8.01 10.98 2.23
CA ASN A 255 -8.03 11.19 0.79
C ASN A 255 -7.29 12.50 0.46
N LEU A 256 -6.58 12.64 -0.64
CA LEU A 256 -6.02 13.94 -1.04
C LEU A 256 -7.13 14.83 -1.62
N ARG A 257 -7.20 16.09 -1.18
CA ARG A 257 -8.15 17.09 -1.71
C ARG A 257 -7.82 18.50 -1.26
N THR A 258 -8.41 19.48 -1.94
CA THR A 258 -8.38 20.88 -1.51
C THR A 258 -9.39 21.10 -0.38
N ALA A 259 -8.91 21.48 0.81
CA ALA A 259 -9.79 21.87 1.92
C ALA A 259 -10.26 23.33 1.80
N ARG A 260 -11.53 23.53 2.17
CA ARG A 260 -12.18 24.85 2.21
C ARG A 260 -11.83 25.66 3.46
N HIS A 261 -11.84 25.03 4.63
CA HIS A 261 -11.83 25.74 5.93
C HIS A 261 -10.52 25.63 6.72
N TYR A 262 -9.60 24.77 6.30
CA TYR A 262 -8.35 24.52 7.02
C TYR A 262 -7.20 24.29 6.04
N ASP A 263 -5.98 24.41 6.56
CA ASP A 263 -4.78 24.02 5.85
C ASP A 263 -4.68 22.49 5.74
N TYR A 264 -4.62 21.99 4.50
CA TYR A 264 -4.65 20.54 4.24
C TYR A 264 -3.36 19.85 4.67
N VAL A 265 -2.23 20.52 4.48
CA VAL A 265 -0.91 20.00 4.84
C VAL A 265 -0.82 19.92 6.36
N GLN A 266 -1.32 20.93 7.09
CA GLN A 266 -1.35 20.87 8.55
C GLN A 266 -2.22 19.73 9.09
N LYS A 267 -3.34 19.43 8.43
CA LYS A 267 -4.13 18.24 8.77
C LYS A 267 -3.32 16.96 8.57
N ALA A 268 -2.64 16.79 7.44
CA ALA A 268 -1.82 15.62 7.19
C ALA A 268 -0.69 15.48 8.22
N LYS A 269 0.01 16.57 8.53
CA LYS A 269 1.05 16.62 9.59
C LYS A 269 0.51 16.13 10.93
N LEU A 270 -0.66 16.60 11.34
CA LEU A 270 -1.31 16.16 12.57
C LEU A 270 -1.65 14.67 12.55
N PHE A 271 -2.17 14.14 11.44
CA PHE A 271 -2.50 12.71 11.32
C PHE A 271 -1.25 11.83 11.36
N ILE A 272 -0.17 12.26 10.70
CA ILE A 272 1.13 11.56 10.73
C ILE A 272 1.69 11.57 12.15
N ARG A 273 1.65 12.70 12.88
CA ARG A 273 2.03 12.75 14.30
C ARG A 273 1.20 11.79 15.16
N LYS A 274 -0.12 11.73 14.96
CA LYS A 274 -0.97 10.77 15.66
C LYS A 274 -0.70 9.32 15.28
N ALA A 275 -0.24 9.05 14.06
CA ALA A 275 0.20 7.71 13.68
C ALA A 275 1.49 7.32 14.42
N MET A 276 2.46 8.25 14.50
CA MET A 276 3.72 8.06 15.25
C MET A 276 3.48 7.81 16.74
N GLU A 277 2.57 8.57 17.37
CA GLU A 277 2.18 8.37 18.78
C GLU A 277 1.58 6.98 19.05
N ARG A 278 1.11 6.27 18.02
CA ARG A 278 0.29 5.05 18.15
C ARG A 278 0.91 3.82 17.51
N HIS A 279 2.08 3.92 16.88
CA HIS A 279 2.62 2.88 16.02
C HIS A 279 1.61 2.37 14.98
N ALA A 280 0.95 3.32 14.31
CA ALA A 280 -0.05 3.08 13.29
C ALA A 280 0.45 3.42 11.88
N VAL A 281 -0.34 3.04 10.88
CA VAL A 281 -0.12 3.45 9.49
C VAL A 281 -0.91 4.73 9.19
N TYR A 282 -0.27 5.71 8.56
CA TYR A 282 -0.96 6.78 7.84
C TYR A 282 -1.10 6.37 6.37
N SER A 283 -2.34 6.09 5.96
CA SER A 283 -2.67 5.69 4.60
C SER A 283 -3.36 6.82 3.84
N LEU A 284 -2.63 7.46 2.92
CA LEU A 284 -3.13 8.50 2.02
C LEU A 284 -3.56 7.88 0.69
N TRP A 285 -4.67 8.34 0.13
CA TRP A 285 -5.08 7.94 -1.21
C TRP A 285 -5.55 9.11 -2.07
N PHE A 286 -5.46 8.97 -3.40
CA PHE A 286 -5.90 10.00 -4.34
C PHE A 286 -6.25 9.42 -5.71
N HIS A 287 -6.98 10.19 -6.53
CA HIS A 287 -7.11 9.90 -7.95
C HIS A 287 -6.12 10.79 -8.73
N PRO A 288 -5.37 10.28 -9.71
CA PRO A 288 -4.47 11.12 -10.51
C PRO A 288 -5.20 12.19 -11.34
N CYS A 289 -6.50 12.04 -11.55
CA CYS A 289 -7.36 12.98 -12.29
C CYS A 289 -7.74 14.28 -11.56
N GLU A 290 -7.23 14.51 -10.35
CA GLU A 290 -7.44 15.77 -9.61
C GLU A 290 -6.74 16.96 -10.29
N SER A 291 -6.94 18.18 -9.81
CA SER A 291 -6.28 19.38 -10.39
C SER A 291 -4.76 19.30 -10.23
N ILE A 292 -4.00 19.78 -11.21
CA ILE A 292 -2.53 19.80 -11.13
C ILE A 292 -2.04 20.60 -9.91
N ASP A 293 -2.68 21.73 -9.60
CA ASP A 293 -2.42 22.54 -8.41
C ASP A 293 -2.50 21.74 -7.10
N LEU A 294 -3.35 20.70 -7.03
CA LEU A 294 -3.48 19.85 -5.85
C LEU A 294 -2.18 19.09 -5.59
N PHE A 295 -1.54 18.63 -6.66
CA PHE A 295 -0.28 17.92 -6.61
C PHE A 295 0.91 18.86 -6.38
N GLU A 296 0.93 20.01 -7.05
CA GLU A 296 1.97 21.03 -6.90
C GLU A 296 2.02 21.63 -5.50
N THR A 297 0.87 21.74 -4.83
CA THR A 297 0.76 22.40 -3.52
C THR A 297 0.53 21.43 -2.37
N GLN A 298 -0.65 20.82 -2.27
CA GLN A 298 -1.00 20.00 -1.10
C GLN A 298 -0.21 18.70 -1.07
N PHE A 299 -0.09 17.99 -2.20
CA PHE A 299 0.63 16.73 -2.24
C PHE A 299 2.12 16.94 -1.97
N ARG A 300 2.77 17.87 -2.69
CA ARG A 300 4.16 18.26 -2.46
C ARG A 300 4.43 18.60 -0.99
N GLY A 301 3.62 19.46 -0.38
CA GLY A 301 3.80 19.83 1.03
C GLY A 301 3.61 18.67 2.02
N ILE A 302 2.84 17.64 1.66
CA ILE A 302 2.72 16.40 2.43
C ILE A 302 3.99 15.54 2.25
N LEU A 303 4.48 15.39 1.01
CA LEU A 303 5.71 14.65 0.71
C LEU A 303 6.94 15.28 1.38
N ASP A 304 7.05 16.62 1.38
CA ASP A 304 8.09 17.36 2.11
C ASP A 304 8.14 16.96 3.59
N TYR A 305 6.96 16.87 4.22
CA TYR A 305 6.88 16.50 5.63
C TYR A 305 7.23 15.03 5.86
N ILE A 306 6.70 14.13 5.03
CA ILE A 306 7.02 12.70 5.09
C ILE A 306 8.53 12.48 4.94
N ASP A 307 9.16 13.12 3.96
CA ASP A 307 10.59 13.01 3.72
C ASP A 307 11.41 13.55 4.90
N SER A 308 11.00 14.70 5.47
CA SER A 308 11.69 15.27 6.63
C SER A 308 11.69 14.35 7.85
N GLU A 309 10.57 13.70 8.18
CA GLU A 309 10.46 12.78 9.32
C GLU A 309 11.03 11.39 8.98
N ARG A 310 11.02 10.98 7.71
CA ARG A 310 11.72 9.76 7.27
C ARG A 310 13.23 9.89 7.45
N LYS A 311 13.81 11.06 7.11
CA LYS A 311 15.25 11.34 7.28
C LYS A 311 15.71 11.32 8.74
N THR A 312 14.81 11.52 9.70
CA THR A 312 15.11 11.37 11.14
C THR A 312 14.93 9.95 11.66
N GLY A 313 14.54 9.00 10.79
CA GLY A 313 14.31 7.59 11.15
C GLY A 313 12.94 7.32 11.79
N ARG A 314 12.05 8.32 11.85
CA ARG A 314 10.76 8.20 12.56
C ARG A 314 9.65 7.61 11.70
N LEU A 315 9.78 7.68 10.37
CA LEU A 315 8.80 7.14 9.43
C LEU A 315 9.42 6.08 8.54
N TRP A 316 8.70 4.99 8.35
CA TRP A 316 8.95 4.03 7.28
C TRP A 316 7.92 4.23 6.16
N VAL A 317 8.38 4.51 4.94
CA VAL A 317 7.51 4.63 3.77
C VAL A 317 7.52 3.31 3.01
N ALA A 318 6.35 2.76 2.72
CA ALA A 318 6.20 1.47 2.07
C ALA A 318 4.91 1.38 1.24
N THR A 319 4.96 0.54 0.23
CA THR A 319 3.79 0.10 -0.54
C THR A 319 2.90 -0.81 0.31
N MET A 320 1.66 -1.05 -0.16
CA MET A 320 0.73 -1.95 0.51
C MET A 320 1.28 -3.38 0.60
N ALA A 321 1.92 -3.88 -0.45
CA ALA A 321 2.57 -5.20 -0.46
C ALA A 321 3.72 -5.30 0.53
N GLU A 322 4.60 -4.30 0.59
CA GLU A 322 5.73 -4.27 1.54
C GLU A 322 5.25 -4.24 2.99
N LEU A 323 4.21 -3.46 3.29
CA LEU A 323 3.61 -3.43 4.63
C LEU A 323 3.03 -4.78 5.03
N ALA A 324 2.22 -5.39 4.16
CA ALA A 324 1.65 -6.71 4.42
C ALA A 324 2.75 -7.78 4.55
N GLY A 325 3.77 -7.73 3.70
CA GLY A 325 4.91 -8.64 3.74
C GLY A 325 5.68 -8.54 5.06
N TYR A 326 6.01 -7.33 5.49
CA TYR A 326 6.67 -7.09 6.77
C TYR A 326 5.83 -7.59 7.94
N CYS A 327 4.52 -7.28 7.96
CA CYS A 327 3.64 -7.76 9.01
C CYS A 327 3.51 -9.29 9.03
N GLU A 328 3.41 -9.96 7.88
CA GLU A 328 3.36 -11.43 7.83
C GLU A 328 4.69 -12.03 8.28
N ALA A 329 5.82 -11.48 7.85
CA ALA A 329 7.14 -11.92 8.28
C ALA A 329 7.29 -11.82 9.82
N ARG A 330 6.76 -10.75 10.44
CA ARG A 330 6.73 -10.62 11.91
C ARG A 330 5.89 -11.69 12.59
N GLU A 331 4.79 -12.11 11.98
CA GLU A 331 3.93 -13.17 12.51
C GLU A 331 4.58 -14.56 12.37
N GLN A 332 5.31 -14.79 11.28
CA GLN A 332 5.89 -16.10 10.93
C GLN A 332 7.32 -16.30 11.44
N LEU A 333 7.96 -15.29 12.06
CA LEU A 333 9.31 -15.42 12.60
C LEU A 333 9.30 -16.13 13.95
N GLN A 334 10.16 -17.15 14.07
CA GLN A 334 10.58 -17.72 15.33
C GLN A 334 12.08 -17.47 15.51
N LEU A 335 12.48 -17.12 16.72
CA LEU A 335 13.88 -16.89 17.06
C LEU A 335 14.27 -17.62 18.34
N ARG A 336 15.51 -18.11 18.37
CA ARG A 336 16.15 -18.68 19.56
C ARG A 336 17.41 -17.90 19.89
N ARG A 337 17.62 -17.65 21.17
CA ARG A 337 18.76 -16.90 21.69
C ARG A 337 19.68 -17.83 22.48
N GLU A 338 20.97 -17.79 22.17
CA GLU A 338 22.02 -18.51 22.90
C GLU A 338 23.17 -17.55 23.20
N ARG A 339 23.76 -17.63 24.39
CA ARG A 339 24.91 -16.80 24.79
C ARG A 339 26.03 -17.71 25.30
N ASN A 340 27.22 -17.55 24.74
CA ASN A 340 28.44 -18.24 25.17
C ASN A 340 29.56 -17.21 25.32
N GLY A 341 29.98 -16.95 26.56
CA GLY A 341 30.94 -15.89 26.87
C GLY A 341 30.48 -14.53 26.31
N ASN A 342 31.31 -13.92 25.47
CA ASN A 342 31.04 -12.63 24.83
C ASN A 342 30.26 -12.71 23.51
N THR A 343 29.89 -13.92 23.08
CA THR A 343 29.15 -14.14 21.84
C THR A 343 27.67 -14.35 22.12
N LEU A 344 26.81 -13.58 21.43
CA LEU A 344 25.38 -13.77 21.34
C LEU A 344 25.04 -14.35 19.97
N THR A 345 24.42 -15.53 19.94
CA THR A 345 23.95 -16.16 18.71
C THR A 345 22.43 -16.19 18.69
N LEU A 346 21.84 -15.64 17.63
CA LEU A 346 20.43 -15.72 17.32
C LEU A 346 20.23 -16.69 16.17
N SER A 347 19.34 -17.66 16.33
CA SER A 347 18.96 -18.58 15.27
C SER A 347 17.51 -18.33 14.86
N PHE A 348 17.25 -18.28 13.56
CA PHE A 348 15.95 -17.91 13.02
C PHE A 348 15.32 -19.08 12.25
N ARG A 349 14.00 -19.19 12.38
CA ARG A 349 13.15 -20.02 11.51
C ARG A 349 11.96 -19.19 11.06
N SER A 350 11.63 -19.26 9.78
CA SER A 350 10.46 -18.57 9.23
C SER A 350 9.69 -19.51 8.31
N SER A 351 8.37 -19.54 8.49
CA SER A 351 7.39 -20.22 7.62
C SER A 351 6.79 -19.28 6.57
N LEU A 352 7.40 -18.11 6.35
CA LEU A 352 6.90 -17.12 5.40
C LEU A 352 6.86 -17.68 3.97
N ASP A 353 5.69 -17.60 3.33
CA ASP A 353 5.55 -17.81 1.90
C ASP A 353 6.11 -16.62 1.13
N ARG A 354 7.41 -16.70 0.82
CA ARG A 354 8.15 -15.65 0.10
C ARG A 354 7.65 -15.41 -1.33
N SER A 355 6.96 -16.38 -1.94
CA SER A 355 6.35 -16.18 -3.26
C SER A 355 5.16 -15.23 -3.20
N ARG A 356 4.45 -15.22 -2.06
CA ARG A 356 3.30 -14.35 -1.81
C ARG A 356 3.70 -13.01 -1.22
N TYR A 357 4.52 -13.02 -0.18
CA TYR A 357 4.84 -11.85 0.65
C TYR A 357 6.21 -11.22 0.36
N GLY A 358 6.95 -11.75 -0.63
CA GLY A 358 8.29 -11.29 -0.96
C GLY A 358 9.33 -11.65 0.11
N THR A 359 10.43 -10.91 0.13
CA THR A 359 11.54 -11.10 1.06
C THR A 359 11.76 -9.85 1.92
N PRO A 360 10.81 -9.50 2.81
CA PRO A 360 10.96 -8.31 3.65
C PRO A 360 12.14 -8.47 4.60
N GLU A 361 12.65 -7.34 5.08
CA GLU A 361 13.66 -7.27 6.12
C GLU A 361 13.01 -6.83 7.43
N LEU A 362 13.14 -7.65 8.48
CA LEU A 362 12.63 -7.38 9.81
C LEU A 362 13.66 -6.62 10.65
N SER A 363 13.22 -5.65 11.45
CA SER A 363 14.12 -4.95 12.36
C SER A 363 14.06 -5.56 13.76
N LEU A 364 15.20 -6.04 14.25
CA LEU A 364 15.36 -6.56 15.60
C LEU A 364 15.89 -5.48 16.53
N LEU A 365 15.34 -5.41 17.74
CA LEU A 365 15.86 -4.61 18.85
C LEU A 365 16.52 -5.55 19.86
N ILE A 366 17.85 -5.58 19.87
CA ILE A 366 18.64 -6.54 20.63
C ILE A 366 19.26 -5.82 21.84
N PRO A 367 18.90 -6.16 23.08
CA PRO A 367 19.58 -5.62 24.26
C PRO A 367 21.07 -5.97 24.26
N ALA A 368 21.92 -4.98 24.42
CA ALA A 368 23.36 -5.13 24.36
C ALA A 368 24.08 -4.36 25.48
N PRO A 369 25.19 -4.89 26.01
CA PRO A 369 26.01 -4.17 26.98
C PRO A 369 26.78 -2.98 26.36
N GLY A 370 27.03 -3.02 25.05
CA GLY A 370 27.82 -2.04 24.31
C GLY A 370 27.71 -2.23 22.81
N GLU A 371 28.59 -1.56 22.07
CA GLU A 371 28.75 -1.78 20.63
C GLU A 371 29.48 -3.11 20.40
N PRO A 372 29.01 -3.98 19.49
CA PRO A 372 29.67 -5.25 19.21
C PRO A 372 30.96 -5.02 18.40
N GLU A 373 32.01 -5.78 18.72
CA GLU A 373 33.26 -5.84 17.93
C GLU A 373 33.01 -6.39 16.52
N SER A 374 32.06 -7.32 16.39
CA SER A 374 31.63 -7.82 15.08
C SER A 374 30.21 -8.36 15.08
N VAL A 375 29.54 -8.22 13.93
CA VAL A 375 28.22 -8.79 13.68
C VAL A 375 28.20 -9.52 12.35
N TRP A 376 27.89 -10.81 12.39
CA TRP A 376 27.88 -11.70 11.23
C TRP A 376 26.52 -12.34 11.05
N LEU A 377 26.00 -12.27 9.83
CA LEU A 377 24.77 -12.91 9.40
C LEU A 377 25.10 -14.10 8.49
N GLU A 378 24.54 -15.26 8.79
CA GLU A 378 24.50 -16.41 7.91
C GLU A 378 23.09 -16.53 7.32
N LEU A 379 23.01 -16.69 6.00
CA LEU A 379 21.76 -16.92 5.28
C LEU A 379 21.50 -18.42 5.09
N THR A 380 20.26 -18.77 4.74
CA THR A 380 19.86 -20.18 4.52
C THR A 380 20.57 -20.86 3.34
N ASN A 381 21.14 -20.10 2.41
CA ASN A 381 22.00 -20.60 1.33
C ASN A 381 23.47 -20.82 1.75
N GLY A 382 23.83 -20.56 3.02
CA GLY A 382 25.19 -20.68 3.55
C GLY A 382 26.07 -19.45 3.34
N GLU A 383 25.58 -18.42 2.65
CA GLU A 383 26.29 -17.14 2.53
C GLU A 383 26.46 -16.49 3.91
N ARG A 384 27.67 -16.00 4.20
CA ARG A 384 27.98 -15.29 5.44
C ARG A 384 28.51 -13.89 5.12
N LYS A 385 27.94 -12.88 5.75
CA LYS A 385 28.31 -11.48 5.54
C LYS A 385 28.27 -10.64 6.82
N PRO A 386 29.07 -9.57 6.93
CA PRO A 386 28.93 -8.60 8.01
C PRO A 386 27.60 -7.85 7.85
N VAL A 387 27.04 -7.38 8.96
CA VAL A 387 25.81 -6.58 8.97
C VAL A 387 25.97 -5.36 9.86
N ASP A 388 25.52 -4.22 9.38
CA ASP A 388 25.56 -2.98 10.12
C ASP A 388 24.57 -2.99 11.29
N VAL A 389 24.99 -2.35 12.38
CA VAL A 389 24.17 -2.18 13.57
C VAL A 389 23.95 -0.70 13.80
N ARG A 390 22.70 -0.32 14.08
CA ARG A 390 22.38 1.06 14.49
C ARG A 390 22.15 1.13 16.00
N LEU A 391 22.68 2.18 16.60
CA LEU A 391 22.40 2.55 17.99
C LEU A 391 21.21 3.53 17.99
N PRO A 392 20.15 3.27 18.76
CA PRO A 392 19.07 4.22 18.95
C PRO A 392 19.60 5.49 19.59
N SER A 393 19.10 6.63 19.15
CA SER A 393 19.39 7.93 19.75
C SER A 393 18.78 7.99 21.17
N GLY A 394 19.60 7.87 22.23
CA GLY A 394 19.14 8.11 23.61
C GLY A 394 19.87 7.37 24.74
N ASN A 395 19.67 7.83 25.98
CA ASN A 395 20.34 7.39 27.22
C ASN A 395 19.74 6.14 27.91
N GLY A 396 18.98 5.30 27.19
CA GLY A 396 18.36 4.08 27.75
C GLY A 396 19.26 2.84 27.74
N LEU A 397 18.73 1.69 28.20
CA LEU A 397 19.31 0.36 27.93
C LEU A 397 19.61 0.26 26.43
N ARG A 398 20.89 0.16 26.06
CA ARG A 398 21.35 0.13 24.67
C ARG A 398 20.71 -1.07 23.95
N LYS A 399 19.68 -0.83 23.13
CA LYS A 399 19.10 -1.83 22.23
C LYS A 399 19.72 -1.61 20.85
N LEU A 400 20.44 -2.57 20.30
CA LEU A 400 20.94 -2.52 18.92
C LEU A 400 19.78 -2.72 17.94
N ILE A 401 19.75 -1.94 16.85
CA ILE A 401 18.82 -2.17 15.74
C ILE A 401 19.57 -2.91 14.62
N VAL A 402 19.10 -4.10 14.28
CA VAL A 402 19.65 -4.92 13.18
C VAL A 402 18.54 -5.28 12.20
N ASN A 403 18.74 -4.99 10.92
CA ASN A 403 17.84 -5.40 9.87
C ASN A 403 18.18 -6.82 9.40
N LEU A 404 17.18 -7.68 9.43
CA LEU A 404 17.29 -9.11 9.21
C LEU A 404 16.48 -9.51 7.99
N PRO A 405 17.09 -9.99 6.90
CA PRO A 405 16.34 -10.51 5.78
C PRO A 405 15.62 -11.81 6.18
N THR A 406 14.46 -12.08 5.61
CA THR A 406 13.63 -13.25 5.95
C THR A 406 14.26 -14.61 5.65
N ASN A 407 15.33 -14.66 4.86
CA ASN A 407 16.13 -15.85 4.61
C ASN A 407 17.35 -15.98 5.54
N ALA A 408 17.44 -15.16 6.59
CA ALA A 408 18.45 -15.29 7.64
C ALA A 408 18.32 -16.62 8.38
N LYS A 409 19.47 -17.23 8.67
CA LYS A 409 19.59 -18.47 9.43
C LYS A 409 20.15 -18.21 10.82
N THR A 410 21.29 -17.52 10.91
CA THR A 410 21.90 -17.13 12.20
C THR A 410 22.43 -15.70 12.16
N LEU A 411 22.36 -15.00 13.29
CA LEU A 411 23.02 -13.72 13.53
C LEU A 411 23.91 -13.87 14.76
N GLN A 412 25.20 -13.63 14.61
CA GLN A 412 26.19 -13.71 15.67
C GLN A 412 26.72 -12.31 15.98
N LEU A 413 26.63 -11.90 17.24
CA LEU A 413 27.20 -10.66 17.74
C LEU A 413 28.30 -11.01 18.75
N THR A 414 29.51 -10.51 18.53
CA THR A 414 30.60 -10.60 19.49
C THR A 414 30.81 -9.23 20.10
N PHE A 415 30.70 -9.14 21.42
CA PHE A 415 30.95 -7.92 22.19
C PHE A 415 32.39 -7.86 22.68
#